data_AF-A0A317JX72-F1
#
_entry.id   AF-A0A317JX72-F1
#
_cell.length_a   1.000
_cell.length_b   1.000
_cell.length_c   1.000
_cell.angle_alpha   90.00
_cell.angle_beta   90.00
_cell.angle_gamma   90.00
#
_symmetry.space_group_name_H-M   'P 1'
#
loop_
_entity.id
_entity.type
_entity.pdbx_description
1 polymer ?
#
loop_
_entity_poly.entity_id
_entity_poly.type
_entity_poly.pdbx_seq_one_letter_code
_entity_poly.pdbx_strand_id
1 'polypeptide(L)'
;MRYWGFGDARVTEGGADSGVDVWSRGALAQVKFEAVQVGRPVLQRLVGARGRNVEKALFVFSGAGFSSPAVEYANDMDICLFKYTLVGAMSPENIIARTFLQRFDATRAAVLRGAEYGDSTERALVLTQLAAALRAVEAKRLASGEAEKKPDSPGQGLLGCGVVLLLTWVCLAVKLGSLGNKIVMAVWIGLSIALIISGIVASSSGSTDEESLTAPGGSGEPFPGSSKEPASAPTAVDKSRQRAGSESG
;
A
#
# COMPACT_ATOMS: atom_id res chain seq x y z
N MET A 1 -12.39 19.62 -1.54
CA MET A 1 -11.38 20.48 -0.88
C MET A 1 -10.70 19.81 0.30
N ARG A 2 -11.36 19.53 1.44
CA ARG A 2 -10.71 18.86 2.60
C ARG A 2 -10.08 17.51 2.25
N TYR A 3 -10.80 16.68 1.49
CA TYR A 3 -10.30 15.43 0.95
C TYR A 3 -9.00 15.59 0.15
N TRP A 4 -8.81 16.72 -0.54
CA TRP A 4 -7.61 17.02 -1.33
C TRP A 4 -6.47 17.67 -0.53
N GLY A 5 -6.50 17.59 0.81
CA GLY A 5 -5.43 18.06 1.68
C GLY A 5 -5.60 19.47 2.23
N PHE A 6 -6.63 20.22 1.82
CA PHE A 6 -6.95 21.54 2.38
C PHE A 6 -7.76 21.40 3.67
N GLY A 7 -7.12 20.96 4.75
CA GLY A 7 -7.79 20.62 6.02
C GLY A 7 -8.57 21.76 6.66
N ASP A 8 -8.17 23.02 6.42
CA ASP A 8 -8.84 24.23 6.91
C ASP A 8 -9.91 24.78 5.96
N ALA A 9 -10.24 24.05 4.88
CA ALA A 9 -11.25 24.47 3.93
C ALA A 9 -12.62 24.60 4.62
N ARG A 10 -13.27 25.73 4.38
CA ARG A 10 -14.60 26.09 4.90
C ARG A 10 -15.44 26.71 3.81
N VAL A 11 -16.74 26.40 3.84
CA VAL A 11 -17.72 27.05 2.97
C VAL A 11 -17.84 28.51 3.41
N THR A 12 -17.81 29.42 2.45
CA THR A 12 -18.06 30.83 2.70
C THR A 12 -19.57 31.05 2.72
N GLU A 13 -20.08 31.70 3.77
CA GLU A 13 -21.46 32.16 3.79
C GLU A 13 -21.61 33.19 2.68
N GLY A 14 -22.52 32.92 1.72
CA GLY A 14 -22.65 33.67 0.47
C GLY A 14 -22.91 35.16 0.71
N GLY A 15 -21.84 35.95 0.72
CA GLY A 15 -21.86 37.41 0.71
C GLY A 15 -21.68 37.95 -0.71
N ALA A 16 -22.16 39.19 -0.92
CA ALA A 16 -22.46 39.77 -2.23
C ALA A 16 -21.33 39.74 -3.29
N ASP A 17 -20.04 39.78 -2.93
CA ASP A 17 -19.06 40.35 -3.88
C ASP A 17 -17.81 39.53 -4.22
N SER A 18 -17.65 38.27 -3.79
CA SER A 18 -16.37 37.57 -4.03
C SER A 18 -16.42 36.41 -5.02
N GLY A 19 -17.58 35.82 -5.29
CA GLY A 19 -17.66 34.64 -6.18
C GLY A 19 -16.78 33.46 -5.71
N VAL A 20 -16.52 33.36 -4.41
CA VAL A 20 -15.80 32.25 -3.79
C VAL A 20 -16.80 31.52 -2.90
N ASP A 21 -16.95 30.21 -3.11
CA ASP A 21 -17.86 29.35 -2.35
C ASP A 21 -17.11 28.54 -1.28
N VAL A 22 -15.80 28.32 -1.47
CA VAL A 22 -14.95 27.64 -0.50
C VAL A 22 -13.64 28.38 -0.33
N TRP A 23 -13.27 28.61 0.92
CA TRP A 23 -12.03 29.30 1.29
C TRP A 23 -11.13 28.40 2.14
N SER A 24 -9.81 28.52 1.92
CA SER A 24 -8.73 27.93 2.73
C SER A 24 -7.53 28.90 2.77
N ARG A 25 -6.60 28.72 3.72
CA ARG A 25 -5.31 29.42 3.70
C ARG A 25 -4.51 29.11 2.43
N GLY A 26 -4.62 27.89 1.90
CA GLY A 26 -3.87 27.47 0.71
C GLY A 26 -4.65 27.50 -0.60
N ALA A 27 -5.97 27.70 -0.57
CA ALA A 27 -6.79 27.61 -1.78
C ALA A 27 -8.09 28.42 -1.72
N LEU A 28 -8.60 28.77 -2.91
CA LEU A 28 -9.95 29.29 -3.11
C LEU A 28 -10.68 28.40 -4.12
N ALA A 29 -11.97 28.20 -3.91
CA ALA A 29 -12.80 27.51 -4.88
C ALA A 29 -14.13 28.19 -5.15
N GLN A 30 -14.61 28.01 -6.37
CA GLN A 30 -15.95 28.39 -6.81
C GLN A 30 -16.66 27.17 -7.39
N VAL A 31 -17.96 27.04 -7.11
CA VAL A 31 -18.84 25.98 -7.58
C VAL A 31 -19.97 26.59 -8.39
N LYS A 32 -20.19 26.06 -9.60
CA LYS A 32 -21.28 26.47 -10.48
C LYS A 32 -22.16 25.29 -10.84
N PHE A 33 -23.43 25.38 -10.45
CA PHE A 33 -24.48 24.38 -10.70
C PHE A 33 -25.33 24.69 -11.95
N GLU A 34 -25.00 25.74 -12.69
CA GLU A 34 -25.77 26.14 -13.87
C GLU A 34 -25.69 25.09 -15.00
N ALA A 35 -26.74 25.00 -15.82
CA ALA A 35 -26.81 24.11 -16.98
C ALA A 35 -25.99 24.62 -18.18
N VAL A 36 -25.32 25.76 -18.04
CA VAL A 36 -24.53 26.43 -19.08
C VAL A 36 -23.04 26.27 -18.78
N GLN A 37 -22.24 26.09 -19.82
CA GLN A 37 -20.79 26.03 -19.69
C GLN A 37 -20.24 27.29 -19.02
N VAL A 38 -19.26 27.09 -18.15
CA VAL A 38 -18.60 28.20 -17.46
C VAL A 38 -17.66 28.93 -18.43
N GLY A 39 -17.86 30.24 -18.52
CA GLY A 39 -17.06 31.16 -19.33
C GLY A 39 -15.90 31.80 -18.55
N ARG A 40 -14.98 32.39 -19.30
CA ARG A 40 -13.83 33.14 -18.79
C ARG A 40 -14.16 34.21 -17.72
N PRO A 41 -15.28 34.95 -17.76
CA PRO A 41 -15.61 35.96 -16.74
C PRO A 41 -15.72 35.39 -15.31
N VAL A 42 -16.13 34.13 -15.16
CA VAL A 42 -16.20 33.45 -13.86
C VAL A 42 -14.79 33.24 -13.30
N LEU A 43 -13.90 32.71 -14.14
CA LEU A 43 -12.50 32.44 -13.77
C LEU A 43 -11.76 33.75 -13.45
N GLN A 44 -12.00 34.82 -14.21
CA GLN A 44 -11.42 36.14 -13.95
C GLN A 44 -11.83 36.70 -12.58
N ARG A 45 -13.09 36.53 -12.19
CA ARG A 45 -13.57 36.94 -10.86
C ARG A 45 -12.87 36.16 -9.75
N LEU A 46 -12.70 34.85 -9.91
CA LEU A 46 -11.96 34.03 -8.94
C LEU A 46 -10.49 34.45 -8.82
N VAL A 47 -9.83 34.74 -9.95
CA VAL A 47 -8.46 35.28 -9.96
C VAL A 47 -8.40 36.64 -9.26
N GLY A 48 -9.38 37.51 -9.50
CA GLY A 48 -9.51 38.79 -8.79
C GLY A 48 -9.67 38.62 -7.28
N ALA A 49 -10.51 37.66 -6.86
CA ALA A 49 -10.74 37.34 -5.45
C ALA A 49 -9.50 36.77 -4.74
N ARG A 50 -8.57 36.13 -5.47
CA ARG A 50 -7.25 35.75 -4.95
C ARG A 50 -6.44 36.96 -4.46
N GLY A 51 -6.63 38.11 -5.10
CA GLY A 51 -5.89 39.33 -4.83
C GLY A 51 -4.38 39.10 -4.97
N ARG A 52 -3.62 39.55 -3.97
CA ARG A 52 -2.14 39.43 -3.94
C ARG A 52 -1.62 38.06 -3.52
N ASN A 53 -2.49 37.14 -3.09
CA ASN A 53 -2.08 35.84 -2.57
C ASN A 53 -1.85 34.82 -3.71
N VAL A 54 -0.84 35.06 -4.55
CA VAL A 54 -0.55 34.26 -5.75
C VAL A 54 -0.29 32.78 -5.45
N GLU A 55 0.14 32.45 -4.24
CA GLU A 55 0.39 31.07 -3.80
C GLU A 55 -0.89 30.25 -3.59
N LYS A 56 -2.07 30.88 -3.53
CA LYS A 56 -3.32 30.16 -3.36
C LYS A 56 -3.68 29.41 -4.64
N ALA A 57 -3.89 28.11 -4.50
CA ALA A 57 -4.44 27.28 -5.58
C ALA A 57 -5.90 27.67 -5.85
N LEU A 58 -6.26 27.76 -7.13
CA LEU A 58 -7.59 28.15 -7.56
C LEU A 58 -8.33 26.95 -8.14
N PHE A 59 -9.58 26.76 -7.72
CA PHE A 59 -10.42 25.65 -8.15
C PHE A 59 -11.76 26.16 -8.65
N VAL A 60 -12.18 25.69 -9.82
CA VAL A 60 -13.56 25.91 -10.30
C VAL A 60 -14.22 24.56 -10.57
N PHE A 61 -15.41 24.38 -10.01
CA PHE A 61 -16.23 23.18 -10.17
C PHE A 61 -17.47 23.52 -11.00
N SER A 62 -17.77 22.73 -12.02
CA SER A 62 -18.94 22.93 -12.89
C SER A 62 -19.68 21.62 -13.17
N GLY A 63 -21.01 21.64 -13.17
CA GLY A 63 -21.81 20.50 -13.66
C GLY A 63 -21.84 20.41 -15.20
N ALA A 64 -21.96 21.56 -15.87
CA ALA A 64 -22.07 21.65 -17.34
C ALA A 64 -20.70 21.61 -18.06
N GLY A 65 -19.60 21.83 -17.34
CA GLY A 65 -18.24 21.95 -17.90
C GLY A 65 -17.84 23.39 -18.22
N PHE A 66 -16.87 23.55 -19.11
CA PHE A 66 -16.20 24.82 -19.40
C PHE A 66 -16.11 25.07 -20.90
N SER A 67 -16.18 26.34 -21.30
CA SER A 67 -15.92 26.75 -22.69
C SER A 67 -14.43 26.69 -23.03
N SER A 68 -14.07 26.50 -24.31
CA SER A 68 -12.66 26.46 -24.74
C SER A 68 -11.85 27.68 -24.29
N PRO A 69 -12.35 28.93 -24.43
CA PRO A 69 -11.63 30.11 -23.95
C PRO A 69 -11.47 30.16 -22.43
N ALA A 70 -12.34 29.50 -21.67
CA ALA A 70 -12.20 29.36 -20.23
C ALA A 70 -11.09 28.36 -19.87
N VAL A 71 -10.98 27.25 -20.60
CA VAL A 71 -9.91 26.26 -20.40
C VAL A 71 -8.54 26.84 -20.70
N GLU A 72 -8.39 27.60 -21.79
CA GLU A 72 -7.15 28.30 -22.13
C GLU A 72 -6.74 29.27 -21.02
N TYR A 73 -7.66 30.17 -20.63
CA TYR A 73 -7.40 31.12 -19.55
C TYR A 73 -7.08 30.45 -18.21
N ALA A 74 -7.71 29.32 -17.92
CA ALA A 74 -7.42 28.54 -16.72
C ALA A 74 -6.00 27.96 -16.72
N ASN A 75 -5.51 27.53 -17.88
CA ASN A 75 -4.13 27.05 -17.99
C ASN A 75 -3.13 28.18 -17.79
N ASP A 76 -3.39 29.36 -18.34
CA ASP A 76 -2.50 30.52 -18.21
C ASP A 76 -2.41 31.02 -16.75
N MET A 77 -3.50 30.90 -15.99
CA MET A 77 -3.62 31.43 -14.62
C MET A 77 -3.50 30.35 -13.53
N ASP A 78 -3.08 29.13 -13.88
CA ASP A 78 -2.94 27.99 -12.98
C ASP A 78 -4.23 27.65 -12.18
N ILE A 79 -5.37 27.68 -12.86
CA ILE A 79 -6.68 27.35 -12.29
C ILE A 79 -6.99 25.88 -12.55
N CYS A 80 -7.30 25.12 -11.50
CA CYS A 80 -7.77 23.75 -11.61
C CYS A 80 -9.26 23.72 -11.98
N LEU A 81 -9.59 23.16 -13.15
CA LEU A 81 -10.97 23.00 -13.60
C LEU A 81 -11.44 21.56 -13.38
N PHE A 82 -12.56 21.41 -12.68
CA PHE A 82 -13.19 20.13 -12.42
C PHE A 82 -14.64 20.13 -12.86
N LYS A 83 -15.03 19.10 -13.60
CA LYS A 83 -16.43 18.80 -13.86
C LYS A 83 -16.92 17.79 -12.83
N TYR A 84 -18.11 17.99 -12.30
CA TYR A 84 -18.73 17.03 -11.39
C TYR A 84 -20.01 16.44 -11.96
N THR A 85 -20.27 15.21 -11.57
CA THR A 85 -21.53 14.51 -11.88
C THR A 85 -22.48 14.57 -10.69
N LEU A 86 -23.77 14.28 -10.91
CA LEU A 86 -24.78 14.23 -9.84
C LEU A 86 -24.45 13.19 -8.76
N VAL A 87 -23.70 12.15 -9.11
CA VAL A 87 -23.20 11.13 -8.17
C VAL A 87 -21.94 11.58 -7.41
N GLY A 88 -21.47 12.82 -7.63
CA GLY A 88 -20.32 13.40 -6.94
C GLY A 88 -18.96 13.02 -7.53
N ALA A 89 -18.91 12.27 -8.63
CA ALA A 89 -17.64 11.98 -9.30
C ALA A 89 -17.05 13.26 -9.91
N MET A 90 -15.74 13.45 -9.76
CA MET A 90 -14.99 14.63 -10.21
C MET A 90 -14.07 14.24 -11.37
N SER A 91 -14.17 14.91 -12.51
CA SER A 91 -13.27 14.74 -13.67
C SER A 91 -12.46 16.02 -13.95
N PRO A 92 -11.14 15.91 -14.18
CA PRO A 92 -10.31 17.07 -14.51
C PRO A 92 -10.52 17.50 -15.97
N GLU A 93 -10.79 18.78 -16.20
CA GLU A 93 -11.09 19.33 -17.53
C GLU A 93 -9.85 19.98 -18.19
N ASN A 94 -8.83 20.34 -17.39
CA ASN A 94 -7.62 20.97 -17.91
C ASN A 94 -6.32 20.30 -17.41
N ILE A 95 -5.18 20.69 -17.98
CA ILE A 95 -3.88 20.08 -17.65
C ILE A 95 -3.50 20.34 -16.19
N ILE A 96 -3.76 21.55 -15.68
CA ILE A 96 -3.46 21.93 -14.30
C ILE A 96 -4.22 21.02 -13.32
N ALA A 97 -5.52 20.78 -13.54
CA ALA A 97 -6.31 19.86 -12.73
C ALA A 97 -5.81 18.41 -12.80
N ARG A 98 -5.40 17.94 -13.99
CA ARG A 98 -4.82 16.58 -14.13
C ARG A 98 -3.52 16.45 -13.35
N THR A 99 -2.61 17.41 -13.47
CA THR A 99 -1.34 17.41 -12.75
C THR A 99 -1.56 17.50 -11.24
N PHE A 100 -2.55 18.30 -10.80
CA PHE A 100 -2.94 18.37 -9.40
C PHE A 100 -3.39 17.00 -8.86
N LEU A 101 -4.29 16.30 -9.55
CA LEU A 101 -4.75 14.97 -9.14
C LEU A 101 -3.63 13.94 -9.12
N GLN A 102 -2.76 13.94 -10.15
CA GLN A 102 -1.60 13.04 -10.19
C GLN A 102 -0.68 13.25 -8.97
N ARG A 103 -0.40 14.51 -8.62
CA ARG A 103 0.41 14.85 -7.46
C ARG A 103 -0.29 14.47 -6.15
N PHE A 104 -1.59 14.71 -6.07
CA PHE A 104 -2.41 14.32 -4.92
C PHE A 104 -2.39 12.80 -4.71
N ASP A 105 -2.63 12.01 -5.75
CA ASP A 105 -2.62 10.54 -5.69
C ASP A 105 -1.23 9.99 -5.36
N ALA A 106 -0.17 10.56 -5.93
CA ALA A 106 1.20 10.17 -5.60
C ALA A 106 1.53 10.44 -4.12
N THR A 107 1.11 11.61 -3.60
CA THR A 107 1.29 11.98 -2.19
C THR A 107 0.52 11.04 -1.28
N ARG A 108 -0.75 10.77 -1.61
CA ARG A 108 -1.61 9.86 -0.84
C ARG A 108 -1.08 8.43 -0.85
N ALA A 109 -0.61 7.93 -2.00
CA ALA A 109 0.01 6.62 -2.11
C ALA A 109 1.31 6.53 -1.29
N ALA A 110 2.11 7.60 -1.24
CA ALA A 110 3.30 7.66 -0.39
C ALA A 110 2.94 7.62 1.10
N VAL A 111 1.89 8.34 1.53
CA VAL A 111 1.40 8.31 2.91
C VAL A 111 0.89 6.91 3.28
N LEU A 112 0.08 6.29 2.43
CA LEU A 112 -0.44 4.94 2.68
C LEU A 112 0.68 3.89 2.75
N ARG A 113 1.68 3.98 1.86
CA ARG A 113 2.88 3.12 1.93
C ARG A 113 3.72 3.39 3.18
N GLY A 114 3.81 4.64 3.62
CA GLY A 114 4.50 5.01 4.86
C GLY A 114 3.82 4.43 6.09
N ALA A 115 2.49 4.42 6.10
CA ALA A 115 1.69 3.76 7.13
C ALA A 115 1.83 2.23 7.08
N GLU A 116 1.88 1.64 5.88
CA GLU A 116 2.08 0.20 5.67
C GLU A 116 3.48 -0.26 6.12
N TYR A 117 4.48 0.61 6.03
CA TYR A 117 5.85 0.30 6.45
C TYR A 117 6.01 0.41 7.99
N GLY A 118 4.97 0.78 8.76
CA GLY A 118 4.99 0.90 10.23
C GLY A 118 5.61 2.21 10.71
N ASP A 119 5.13 2.72 11.85
CA ASP A 119 5.62 3.99 12.41
C ASP A 119 7.14 3.93 12.64
N SER A 120 7.83 5.00 12.28
CA SER A 120 9.25 5.21 12.57
C SER A 120 9.61 4.94 14.03
N THR A 121 8.71 5.24 14.97
CA THR A 121 8.90 4.95 16.40
C THR A 121 8.79 3.47 16.71
N GLU A 122 7.82 2.75 16.13
CA GLU A 122 7.68 1.31 16.27
C GLU A 122 8.92 0.57 15.73
N ARG A 123 9.47 1.01 14.60
CA ARG A 123 10.72 0.44 14.07
C ARG A 123 11.92 0.70 14.98
N ALA A 124 12.04 1.91 15.52
CA ALA A 124 13.11 2.23 16.47
C ALA A 124 13.03 1.35 17.72
N LEU A 125 11.81 1.04 18.17
CA LEU A 125 11.56 0.19 19.32
C LEU A 125 11.90 -1.27 19.03
N VAL A 126 11.48 -1.80 17.88
CA VAL A 126 11.84 -3.15 17.41
C VAL A 126 13.36 -3.31 17.26
N LEU A 127 14.04 -2.33 16.65
CA LEU A 127 15.50 -2.36 16.50
C LEU A 127 16.22 -2.31 17.85
N THR A 128 15.70 -1.51 18.80
CA THR A 128 16.25 -1.42 20.15
C THR A 128 16.07 -2.75 20.90
N GLN A 129 14.90 -3.38 20.80
CA GLN A 129 14.62 -4.68 21.41
C GLN A 129 15.50 -5.78 20.80
N LEU A 130 15.67 -5.80 19.47
CA LEU A 130 16.53 -6.76 18.79
C LEU A 130 17.99 -6.60 19.22
N ALA A 131 18.48 -5.36 19.31
CA ALA A 131 19.84 -5.07 19.78
C ALA A 131 20.04 -5.53 21.24
N ALA A 132 19.03 -5.38 22.10
CA ALA A 132 19.08 -5.88 23.47
C ALA A 132 19.09 -7.43 23.51
N ALA A 133 18.26 -8.08 22.70
CA ALA A 133 18.21 -9.53 22.60
C ALA A 133 19.55 -10.12 22.13
N LEU A 134 20.19 -9.51 21.13
CA LEU A 134 21.51 -9.94 20.66
C LEU A 134 22.59 -9.84 21.75
N ARG A 135 22.62 -8.74 22.50
CA ARG A 135 23.55 -8.59 23.64
C ARG A 135 23.33 -9.65 24.72
N ALA A 136 22.07 -10.00 25.00
CA ALA A 136 21.75 -11.05 25.98
C ALA A 136 22.23 -12.43 25.52
N VAL A 137 22.12 -12.73 24.21
CA VAL A 137 22.64 -13.98 23.63
C VAL A 137 24.17 -14.03 23.72
N GLU A 138 24.86 -12.92 23.43
CA GLU A 138 26.31 -12.82 23.57
C GLU A 138 26.77 -13.00 25.02
N ALA A 139 26.10 -12.35 25.98
CA ALA A 139 26.39 -12.50 27.40
C ALA A 139 26.20 -13.96 27.87
N LYS A 140 25.16 -14.64 27.39
CA LYS A 140 24.90 -16.05 27.71
C LYS A 140 25.99 -16.96 27.12
N ARG A 141 26.50 -16.66 25.92
CA ARG A 141 27.62 -17.41 25.32
C ARG A 141 28.92 -17.26 26.12
N LEU A 142 29.22 -16.05 26.60
CA LEU A 142 30.40 -15.81 27.44
C LEU A 142 30.28 -16.56 28.78
N ALA A 143 29.09 -16.52 29.41
CA ALA A 143 28.84 -17.25 30.64
C ALA A 143 28.91 -18.78 30.47
N SER A 144 28.44 -19.32 29.33
CA SER A 144 28.61 -20.75 29.01
C SER A 144 30.05 -21.10 28.62
N GLY A 145 30.80 -20.18 28.02
CA GLY A 145 32.21 -20.37 27.67
C GLY A 145 33.15 -20.35 28.88
N GLU A 146 32.78 -19.65 29.97
CA GLU A 146 33.52 -19.72 31.24
C GLU A 146 33.17 -20.97 32.08
N ALA A 147 32.02 -21.61 31.82
CA ALA A 147 31.64 -22.86 32.48
C ALA A 147 32.34 -24.11 31.89
N GLU A 148 32.97 -23.98 30.73
CA GLU A 148 33.62 -25.09 30.02
C GLU A 148 35.16 -24.99 30.14
N LYS A 149 35.68 -25.06 31.37
CA LYS A 149 37.10 -25.38 31.60
C LYS A 149 37.23 -26.81 32.13
N LYS A 150 37.66 -27.70 31.22
CA LYS A 150 38.03 -29.13 31.32
C LYS A 150 36.88 -30.10 30.97
N PRO A 151 37.04 -30.98 29.94
CA PRO A 151 38.21 -31.84 29.74
C PRO A 151 38.86 -31.83 28.34
N ASP A 152 40.08 -32.37 28.33
CA ASP A 152 40.91 -32.68 27.17
C ASP A 152 40.16 -33.47 26.09
N SER A 153 40.05 -32.93 24.87
CA SER A 153 40.18 -33.71 23.63
C SER A 153 40.26 -32.81 22.40
N PRO A 154 41.16 -33.07 21.42
CA PRO A 154 41.32 -32.25 20.24
C PRO A 154 40.37 -32.73 19.12
N GLY A 155 39.40 -31.90 18.76
CA GLY A 155 38.72 -32.08 17.47
C GLY A 155 37.32 -31.48 17.42
N GLN A 156 37.21 -30.16 17.26
CA GLN A 156 36.00 -29.55 16.66
C GLN A 156 36.26 -28.09 16.26
N GLY A 157 37.05 -27.93 15.20
CA GLY A 157 37.30 -26.64 14.56
C GLY A 157 36.69 -26.58 13.16
N LEU A 158 35.38 -26.75 13.00
CA LEU A 158 34.76 -26.61 11.66
C LEU A 158 33.34 -26.03 11.60
N LEU A 159 32.63 -25.85 12.72
CA LEU A 159 31.25 -25.31 12.68
C LEU A 159 31.16 -23.77 12.71
N GLY A 160 32.20 -23.07 13.16
CA GLY A 160 32.17 -21.61 13.34
C GLY A 160 32.25 -20.80 12.05
N CYS A 161 32.89 -21.33 10.99
CA CYS A 161 33.13 -20.59 9.75
C CYS A 161 31.87 -20.42 8.89
N GLY A 162 30.97 -21.42 8.89
CA GLY A 162 29.77 -21.41 8.05
C GLY A 162 28.77 -20.31 8.45
N VAL A 163 28.58 -20.09 9.76
CA VAL A 163 27.62 -19.10 10.26
C VAL A 163 28.10 -17.67 10.02
N VAL A 164 29.42 -17.43 10.13
CA VAL A 164 30.01 -16.11 9.86
C VAL A 164 29.91 -15.77 8.37
N LEU A 165 30.18 -16.73 7.49
CA LEU A 165 30.01 -16.54 6.05
C LEU A 165 28.55 -16.25 5.69
N LEU A 166 27.60 -16.97 6.29
CA LEU A 166 26.17 -16.79 6.03
C LEU A 166 25.65 -15.41 6.47
N LEU A 167 26.06 -14.93 7.65
CA LEU A 167 25.72 -13.59 8.14
C LEU A 167 26.33 -12.46 7.30
N THR A 168 27.60 -12.63 6.89
CA THR A 168 28.27 -11.64 6.04
C THR A 168 27.59 -11.55 4.67
N TRP A 169 27.13 -12.69 4.14
CA TRP A 169 26.43 -12.76 2.86
C TRP A 169 25.02 -12.16 2.92
N VAL A 170 24.27 -12.41 4.00
CA VAL A 170 22.95 -11.78 4.23
C VAL A 170 23.08 -10.26 4.31
N CYS A 171 24.10 -9.75 5.00
CA CYS A 171 24.40 -8.31 5.04
C CYS A 171 24.73 -7.73 3.65
N LEU A 172 25.45 -8.48 2.80
CA LEU A 172 25.78 -8.06 1.45
C LEU A 172 24.54 -8.03 0.54
N ALA A 173 23.65 -9.03 0.65
CA ALA A 173 22.40 -9.09 -0.11
C ALA A 173 21.42 -7.94 0.24
N VAL A 174 21.35 -7.55 1.52
CA VAL A 174 20.57 -6.38 1.96
C VAL A 174 21.14 -5.08 1.39
N LYS A 175 22.47 -4.96 1.31
CA LYS A 175 23.15 -3.76 0.77
C LYS A 175 23.04 -3.63 -0.75
N LEU A 176 22.88 -4.75 -1.47
CA LEU A 176 22.73 -4.81 -2.93
C LEU A 176 21.26 -4.86 -3.41
N GLY A 177 20.29 -4.84 -2.49
CA GLY A 177 18.84 -4.88 -2.75
C GLY A 177 18.23 -3.66 -3.45
N SER A 178 19.01 -2.94 -4.27
CA SER A 178 18.56 -1.81 -5.10
C SER A 178 18.43 -2.17 -6.59
N LEU A 179 18.30 -3.46 -6.95
CA LEU A 179 17.94 -3.88 -8.31
C LEU A 179 16.81 -4.92 -8.33
N GLY A 180 15.59 -4.43 -8.10
CA GLY A 180 14.49 -4.54 -9.08
C GLY A 180 13.94 -5.89 -9.55
N ASN A 181 14.33 -7.06 -9.04
CA ASN A 181 13.72 -8.33 -9.52
C ASN A 181 13.35 -9.33 -8.42
N LYS A 182 12.09 -9.26 -7.98
CA LYS A 182 11.49 -10.10 -6.92
C LYS A 182 11.54 -11.61 -7.23
N ILE A 183 11.55 -11.98 -8.51
CA ILE A 183 11.60 -13.39 -8.96
C ILE A 183 12.99 -13.99 -8.72
N VAL A 184 14.06 -13.21 -8.93
CA VAL A 184 15.44 -13.67 -8.71
C VAL A 184 15.69 -13.91 -7.21
N MET A 185 15.16 -13.03 -6.35
CA MET A 185 15.22 -13.20 -4.89
C MET A 185 14.54 -14.50 -4.42
N ALA A 186 13.35 -14.83 -4.93
CA ALA A 186 12.62 -16.02 -4.48
C ALA A 186 13.32 -17.34 -4.86
N VAL A 187 13.87 -17.41 -6.08
CA VAL A 187 14.61 -18.60 -6.56
C VAL A 187 15.89 -18.82 -5.75
N TRP A 188 16.61 -17.74 -5.42
CA TRP A 188 17.85 -17.82 -4.65
C TRP A 188 17.64 -18.17 -3.17
N ILE A 189 16.55 -17.69 -2.56
CA ILE A 189 16.18 -18.08 -1.18
C ILE A 189 15.84 -19.57 -1.15
N GLY A 190 15.06 -20.07 -2.13
CA GLY A 190 14.72 -21.49 -2.22
C GLY A 190 15.95 -22.40 -2.35
N LEU A 191 16.91 -22.03 -3.21
CA LEU A 191 18.14 -22.80 -3.40
C LEU A 191 19.02 -22.83 -2.13
N SER A 192 19.05 -21.72 -1.40
CA SER A 192 19.82 -21.60 -0.15
C SER A 192 19.24 -22.50 0.95
N ILE A 193 17.91 -22.54 1.09
CA ILE A 193 17.24 -23.43 2.05
C ILE A 193 17.48 -24.90 1.68
N ALA A 194 17.40 -25.25 0.39
CA ALA A 194 17.64 -26.61 -0.07
C ALA A 194 19.09 -27.11 0.21
N LEU A 195 20.08 -26.22 0.08
CA LEU A 195 21.48 -26.54 0.40
C LEU A 195 21.72 -26.70 1.90
N ILE A 196 21.05 -25.91 2.74
CA ILE A 196 21.12 -26.06 4.20
C ILE A 196 20.51 -27.40 4.62
N ILE A 197 19.34 -27.76 4.08
CA ILE A 197 18.68 -29.04 4.37
C ILE A 197 19.55 -30.21 3.89
N SER A 198 20.12 -30.14 2.67
CA SER A 198 21.00 -31.21 2.15
C SER A 198 22.31 -31.33 2.95
N GLY A 199 22.88 -30.22 3.41
CA GLY A 199 24.07 -30.22 4.27
C GLY A 199 23.83 -30.84 5.64
N ILE A 200 22.63 -30.67 6.21
CA ILE A 200 22.24 -31.28 7.49
C ILE A 200 22.04 -32.80 7.32
N VAL A 201 21.41 -33.24 6.22
CA VAL A 201 21.16 -34.67 5.95
C VAL A 201 22.45 -35.45 5.65
N ALA A 202 23.44 -34.82 5.00
CA ALA A 202 24.74 -35.45 4.76
C ALA A 202 25.57 -35.62 6.05
N SER A 203 25.30 -34.86 7.11
CA SER A 203 25.94 -35.03 8.42
C SER A 203 25.23 -36.04 9.34
N SER A 204 24.05 -36.56 8.98
CA SER A 204 23.31 -37.52 9.81
C SER A 204 23.44 -38.98 9.39
N SER A 205 24.14 -39.31 8.30
CA SER A 205 24.33 -40.68 7.82
C SER A 205 25.65 -41.30 8.30
N GLY A 206 25.79 -41.44 9.62
CA GLY A 206 26.89 -42.18 10.25
C GLY A 206 26.35 -43.05 11.39
N SER A 207 26.57 -44.36 11.27
CA SER A 207 26.28 -45.46 12.19
C SER A 207 24.82 -45.85 12.45
N THR A 208 24.37 -46.89 11.76
CA THR A 208 23.61 -47.99 12.39
C THR A 208 23.98 -49.28 11.66
N ASP A 209 24.71 -50.13 12.38
CA ASP A 209 25.00 -51.51 12.01
C ASP A 209 23.73 -52.37 11.98
N GLU A 210 23.80 -53.44 11.22
CA GLU A 210 22.78 -54.46 11.02
C GLU A 210 22.34 -55.14 12.33
N GLU A 211 21.03 -55.34 12.51
CA GLU A 211 20.55 -56.60 13.10
C GLU A 211 19.23 -57.04 12.43
N SER A 212 19.30 -58.23 11.89
CA SER A 212 18.26 -59.01 11.21
C SER A 212 17.24 -59.56 12.22
N LEU A 213 15.94 -59.61 11.87
CA LEU A 213 15.17 -60.87 11.72
C LEU A 213 13.64 -60.62 11.57
N THR A 214 13.09 -61.30 10.55
CA THR A 214 11.75 -61.94 10.48
C THR A 214 10.46 -61.12 10.35
N ALA A 215 9.86 -61.25 9.15
CA ALA A 215 8.41 -61.25 8.88
C ALA A 215 7.75 -62.54 9.48
N PRO A 216 6.40 -62.70 9.59
CA PRO A 216 5.46 -62.55 8.46
C PRO A 216 4.02 -62.08 8.79
N GLY A 217 3.30 -61.66 7.73
CA GLY A 217 1.90 -62.03 7.49
C GLY A 217 0.80 -61.13 8.10
N GLY A 218 -0.09 -60.62 7.25
CA GLY A 218 -1.33 -59.99 7.70
C GLY A 218 -2.11 -59.27 6.60
N SER A 219 -2.90 -60.03 5.86
CA SER A 219 -3.93 -59.62 4.89
C SER A 219 -5.00 -58.66 5.44
N GLY A 220 -5.49 -57.73 4.61
CA GLY A 220 -6.74 -57.00 4.89
C GLY A 220 -7.04 -55.81 3.98
N GLU A 221 -7.51 -56.08 2.75
CA GLU A 221 -8.46 -55.24 2.02
C GLU A 221 -9.89 -55.52 2.55
N PRO A 222 -10.98 -54.82 2.13
CA PRO A 222 -11.19 -53.42 1.74
C PRO A 222 -12.46 -52.84 2.44
N PHE A 223 -13.09 -51.80 1.85
CA PHE A 223 -14.54 -51.45 1.84
C PHE A 223 -15.05 -50.18 2.55
N PRO A 224 -16.23 -49.63 2.12
CA PRO A 224 -16.34 -48.24 1.67
C PRO A 224 -17.50 -47.47 2.34
N GLY A 225 -17.79 -46.27 1.85
CA GLY A 225 -19.10 -45.62 2.00
C GLY A 225 -18.99 -44.11 2.24
N SER A 226 -19.96 -43.27 1.91
CA SER A 226 -21.18 -43.36 1.10
C SER A 226 -21.73 -41.94 1.13
N SER A 227 -22.18 -41.44 -0.02
CA SER A 227 -23.34 -40.55 -0.22
C SER A 227 -23.62 -39.40 0.77
N LYS A 228 -23.67 -38.15 0.26
CA LYS A 228 -24.92 -37.37 0.13
C LYS A 228 -24.70 -35.98 -0.46
N GLU A 229 -25.04 -35.84 -1.74
CA GLU A 229 -25.77 -34.69 -2.31
C GLU A 229 -27.23 -34.70 -1.79
N PRO A 230 -28.12 -33.73 -2.14
CA PRO A 230 -27.94 -32.36 -2.63
C PRO A 230 -28.82 -31.33 -1.86
N ALA A 231 -28.60 -30.03 -2.07
CA ALA A 231 -29.54 -28.98 -1.67
C ALA A 231 -29.95 -28.12 -2.88
N SER A 232 -31.10 -28.47 -3.46
CA SER A 232 -32.05 -27.53 -4.10
C SER A 232 -32.56 -26.57 -2.99
N ALA A 233 -32.95 -25.31 -3.19
CA ALA A 233 -33.81 -24.72 -4.22
C ALA A 233 -33.88 -23.18 -3.97
N PRO A 234 -34.67 -22.40 -4.75
CA PRO A 234 -34.37 -21.03 -5.16
C PRO A 234 -35.22 -19.95 -4.46
N THR A 235 -34.85 -18.68 -4.57
CA THR A 235 -35.80 -17.55 -4.53
C THR A 235 -35.24 -16.35 -5.29
N ALA A 236 -35.76 -16.09 -6.49
CA ALA A 236 -35.61 -14.82 -7.19
C ALA A 236 -37.00 -14.41 -7.69
N VAL A 237 -37.65 -13.58 -6.88
CA VAL A 237 -38.86 -12.82 -7.20
C VAL A 237 -38.47 -11.37 -7.04
N ASP A 238 -38.50 -10.59 -8.12
CA ASP A 238 -39.52 -9.55 -8.30
C ASP A 238 -39.14 -8.68 -9.51
N LYS A 239 -40.03 -8.62 -10.48
CA LYS A 239 -39.88 -7.88 -11.72
C LYS A 239 -41.03 -6.89 -11.80
N SER A 240 -40.66 -5.65 -12.07
CA SER A 240 -41.45 -4.65 -12.80
C SER A 240 -42.72 -4.11 -12.14
N ARG A 241 -42.58 -2.94 -11.50
CA ARG A 241 -43.65 -1.93 -11.46
C ARG A 241 -43.12 -0.53 -11.13
N GLN A 242 -43.09 0.37 -12.12
CA GLN A 242 -43.37 1.81 -11.97
C GLN A 242 -43.30 2.47 -13.36
N ARG A 243 -44.45 2.64 -14.03
CA ARG A 243 -45.33 3.83 -14.02
C ARG A 243 -44.64 5.10 -14.58
N ALA A 244 -44.79 5.28 -15.89
CA ALA A 244 -44.73 6.58 -16.53
C ALA A 244 -46.04 7.33 -16.22
N GLY A 245 -45.92 8.54 -15.67
CA GLY A 245 -47.00 9.52 -15.52
C GLY A 245 -46.64 10.74 -16.36
N SER A 246 -47.46 10.99 -17.36
CA SER A 246 -47.52 12.20 -18.18
C SER A 246 -48.24 13.30 -17.40
N GLU A 247 -47.66 14.49 -17.30
CA GLU A 247 -48.40 15.71 -17.01
C GLU A 247 -48.07 16.78 -18.05
N SER A 248 -49.14 17.20 -18.72
CA SER A 248 -49.24 18.31 -19.65
C SER A 248 -50.56 19.00 -19.29
N GLY A 249 -50.49 20.25 -18.87
CA GLY A 249 -51.62 21.08 -18.45
C GLY A 249 -51.12 22.37 -17.84
#